data_AF-A0A7C5Y876-F1
#
_entry.id   AF-A0A7C5Y876-F1
#
_cell.length_a   1.000
_cell.length_b   1.000
_cell.length_c   1.000
_cell.angle_alpha   90.00
_cell.angle_beta   90.00
_cell.angle_gamma   90.00
#
_symmetry.space_group_name_H-M   'P 1'
#
loop_
_entity.id
_entity.type
_entity.pdbx_description
1 polymer ?
#
loop_
_entity_poly.entity_id
_entity_poly.type
_entity_poly.pdbx_seq_one_letter_code
_entity_poly.pdbx_strand_id
1 'polypeptide(L)'
;MIIPPEQAIDRIVSEYLSKDLQIQQAGIDVTLKEIHYFVGYGSLDLDNKNRKLAKTIPIEIEGKEHIAPGVYKIKLNEYFKLDRKTIGILFPRTTLLRNGVAIYAGLFDPGFEGYAEVLMHVINPNGVEIYENARIGQVVFIKNTKLLGEYRGIYKKSK
;
A
#
# COMPACT_ATOMS: atom_id res chain seq x y z
N MET A 1 -3.31 -14.33 -14.93
CA MET A 1 -3.54 -13.31 -15.99
C MET A 1 -3.71 -11.96 -15.33
N ILE A 2 -3.12 -10.89 -15.87
CA ILE A 2 -3.32 -9.54 -15.34
C ILE A 2 -4.78 -9.14 -15.55
N ILE A 3 -5.41 -8.57 -14.53
CA ILE A 3 -6.78 -8.03 -14.61
C ILE A 3 -6.66 -6.59 -15.12
N PRO A 4 -7.29 -6.26 -16.26
CA PRO A 4 -7.31 -4.90 -16.76
C PRO A 4 -7.93 -3.92 -15.74
N PRO A 5 -7.41 -2.70 -15.61
CA PRO A 5 -7.88 -1.73 -14.61
C PRO A 5 -9.39 -1.46 -14.68
N GLU A 6 -9.97 -1.43 -15.88
CA GLU A 6 -11.42 -1.23 -16.08
C GLU A 6 -12.28 -2.30 -15.40
N GLN A 7 -11.75 -3.51 -15.19
CA GLN A 7 -12.43 -4.60 -14.48
C GLN A 7 -12.17 -4.58 -12.96
N ALA A 8 -11.22 -3.77 -12.50
CA ALA A 8 -10.88 -3.63 -11.09
C ALA A 8 -11.61 -2.45 -10.42
N ILE A 9 -11.97 -1.42 -11.19
CA ILE A 9 -12.64 -0.21 -10.69
C ILE A 9 -13.96 -0.56 -10.00
N ASP A 10 -14.16 0.02 -8.82
CA ASP A 10 -15.35 -0.08 -7.95
C ASP A 10 -15.71 -1.52 -7.48
N ARG A 11 -15.05 -2.54 -8.03
CA ARG A 11 -15.21 -3.95 -7.65
C ARG A 11 -14.10 -4.43 -6.72
N ILE A 12 -12.87 -4.03 -7.02
CA ILE A 12 -11.65 -4.45 -6.31
C ILE A 12 -11.04 -3.27 -5.55
N VAL A 13 -11.12 -2.07 -6.11
CA VAL A 13 -10.61 -0.84 -5.52
C VAL A 13 -11.70 0.23 -5.54
N SER A 14 -11.82 0.98 -4.46
CA SER A 14 -12.74 2.11 -4.30
C SER A 14 -12.06 3.29 -3.57
N GLU A 15 -12.80 4.37 -3.35
CA GLU A 15 -12.31 5.59 -2.66
C GLU A 15 -11.18 6.31 -3.40
N TYR A 16 -11.25 6.31 -4.74
CA TYR A 16 -10.37 7.11 -5.58
C TYR A 16 -10.52 8.59 -5.29
N LEU A 17 -9.39 9.30 -5.27
CA LEU A 17 -9.37 10.76 -5.25
C LEU A 17 -9.60 11.34 -6.65
N SER A 18 -9.09 10.66 -7.68
CA SER A 18 -9.35 11.00 -9.08
C SER A 18 -9.16 9.78 -9.98
N LYS A 19 -10.27 9.23 -10.49
CA LYS A 19 -10.23 8.07 -11.39
C LYS A 19 -9.40 8.36 -12.66
N ASP A 20 -9.60 9.52 -13.27
CA ASP A 20 -8.89 9.91 -14.50
C ASP A 20 -7.37 9.99 -14.32
N LEU A 21 -6.91 10.39 -13.13
CA LEU A 21 -5.48 10.46 -12.83
C LEU A 21 -4.89 9.13 -12.34
N GLN A 22 -5.71 8.26 -11.76
CA GLN A 22 -5.27 7.03 -11.09
C GLN A 22 -5.40 5.77 -11.94
N ILE A 23 -6.33 5.72 -12.88
CA ILE A 23 -6.43 4.59 -13.81
C ILE A 23 -5.27 4.70 -14.80
N GLN A 24 -4.43 3.68 -14.85
CA GLN A 24 -3.28 3.59 -15.76
C GLN A 24 -3.49 2.42 -16.73
N GLN A 25 -2.50 2.13 -17.56
CA GLN A 25 -2.61 1.14 -18.64
C GLN A 25 -2.75 -0.30 -18.12
N ALA A 26 -2.05 -0.64 -17.03
CA ALA A 26 -1.95 -2.01 -16.53
C ALA A 26 -2.22 -2.14 -15.01
N GLY A 27 -2.60 -1.05 -14.36
CA GLY A 27 -2.82 -1.01 -12.93
C GLY A 27 -3.49 0.28 -12.49
N ILE A 28 -3.63 0.42 -11.19
CA ILE A 28 -4.28 1.57 -10.55
C ILE A 28 -3.25 2.25 -9.66
N ASP A 29 -2.97 3.52 -9.91
CA ASP A 29 -2.13 4.32 -9.02
C ASP A 29 -2.82 4.47 -7.65
N VAL A 30 -2.03 4.34 -6.59
CA VAL A 30 -2.46 4.52 -5.20
C VAL A 30 -1.88 5.80 -4.63
N THR A 31 -2.62 6.40 -3.71
CA THR A 31 -2.30 7.70 -3.12
C THR A 31 -2.03 7.60 -1.62
N LEU A 32 -1.15 8.47 -1.15
CA LEU A 32 -0.75 8.53 0.25
C LEU A 32 -1.84 9.19 1.10
N LYS A 33 -2.29 8.48 2.14
CA LYS A 33 -3.22 8.99 3.16
C LYS A 33 -2.51 9.52 4.39
N GLU A 34 -1.62 8.70 4.97
CA GLU A 34 -0.90 9.02 6.21
C GLU A 34 0.54 8.51 6.16
N ILE A 35 1.46 9.23 6.81
CA ILE A 35 2.82 8.79 7.10
C ILE A 35 2.98 8.69 8.62
N HIS A 36 3.69 7.68 9.10
CA HIS A 36 3.94 7.46 10.52
C HIS A 36 5.40 7.10 10.82
N TYR A 37 5.90 7.61 11.94
CA TYR A 37 7.15 7.15 12.56
C TYR A 37 6.95 5.87 13.35
N PHE A 38 7.95 4.99 13.37
CA PHE A 38 8.02 3.90 14.33
C PHE A 38 8.60 4.38 15.67
N VAL A 39 7.89 4.13 16.77
CA VAL A 39 8.28 4.53 18.13
C VAL A 39 8.30 3.36 19.11
N GLY A 40 8.32 2.13 18.59
CA GLY A 40 8.39 0.91 19.37
C GLY A 40 8.81 -0.27 18.50
N TYR A 41 8.96 -1.44 19.13
CA TYR A 41 9.33 -2.67 18.45
C TYR A 41 8.11 -3.54 18.16
N GLY A 42 8.22 -4.37 17.12
CA GLY A 42 7.31 -5.47 16.83
C GLY A 42 7.90 -6.82 17.23
N SER A 43 7.13 -7.90 17.07
CA SER A 43 7.59 -9.27 17.29
C SER A 43 6.95 -10.20 16.26
N LEU A 44 7.73 -11.17 15.80
CA LEU A 44 7.35 -12.16 14.80
C LEU A 44 7.67 -13.55 15.35
N ASP A 45 6.79 -14.52 15.09
CA ASP A 45 6.98 -15.93 15.38
C ASP A 45 6.38 -16.79 14.26
N LEU A 46 6.57 -18.11 14.32
CA LEU A 46 6.18 -19.01 13.25
C LEU A 46 4.65 -19.14 13.10
N ASP A 47 3.94 -19.27 14.22
CA ASP A 47 2.49 -19.55 14.24
C ASP A 47 1.63 -18.31 14.54
N ASN A 48 2.25 -17.13 14.66
CA ASN A 48 1.63 -15.83 14.89
C ASN A 48 1.05 -15.59 16.29
N LYS A 49 1.30 -16.46 17.27
CA LYS A 49 0.78 -16.30 18.64
C LYS A 49 1.38 -15.10 19.37
N ASN A 50 2.65 -14.80 19.12
CA ASN A 50 3.40 -13.72 19.74
C ASN A 50 3.52 -12.50 18.82
N ARG A 51 2.68 -12.40 17.79
CA ARG A 51 2.75 -11.34 16.79
C ARG A 51 2.44 -9.97 17.39
N LYS A 52 3.50 -9.15 17.51
CA LYS A 52 3.60 -7.73 17.87
C LYS A 52 3.62 -6.77 16.69
N LEU A 53 2.64 -5.88 16.47
CA LEU A 53 2.90 -4.70 15.63
C LEU A 53 3.67 -3.63 16.41
N ALA A 54 4.64 -3.00 15.75
CA ALA A 54 5.35 -1.85 16.30
C ALA A 54 4.41 -0.66 16.49
N LYS A 55 4.56 0.07 17.60
CA LYS A 55 3.81 1.32 17.82
C LYS A 55 4.28 2.38 16.82
N THR A 56 3.34 3.13 16.27
CA THR A 56 3.63 4.26 15.38
C THR A 56 2.94 5.53 15.85
N ILE A 57 3.46 6.69 15.40
CA ILE A 57 2.81 8.00 15.58
C ILE A 57 2.72 8.70 14.22
N PRO A 58 1.61 9.41 13.93
CA PRO A 58 1.43 10.06 12.63
C PRO A 58 2.37 11.26 12.47
N ILE A 59 2.67 11.58 11.22
CA ILE A 59 3.28 12.82 10.77
C ILE A 59 2.14 13.65 10.17
N GLU A 60 1.99 14.88 10.65
CA GLU A 60 1.04 15.82 10.09
C GLU A 60 1.59 16.33 8.75
N ILE A 61 0.72 16.35 7.73
CA ILE A 61 1.04 16.90 6.41
C ILE A 61 -0.03 17.94 6.14
N GLU A 62 0.35 19.21 6.05
CA GLU A 62 -0.53 20.32 5.67
C GLU A 62 -0.15 20.82 4.28
N GLY A 63 -0.81 20.31 3.26
CA GLY A 63 -0.50 20.51 1.84
C GLY A 63 0.74 19.76 1.37
N LYS A 64 1.88 19.91 2.06
CA LYS A 64 3.12 19.17 1.81
C LYS A 64 4.05 19.17 3.03
N GLU A 65 4.91 18.17 3.12
CA GLU A 65 5.92 18.04 4.17
C GLU A 65 7.25 17.53 3.61
N HIS A 66 8.35 18.00 4.18
CA HIS A 66 9.68 17.47 3.90
C HIS A 66 9.97 16.25 4.77
N ILE A 67 10.03 15.08 4.13
CA ILE A 67 10.30 13.82 4.80
C ILE A 67 11.80 13.55 4.78
N ALA A 68 12.39 13.56 5.96
CA ALA A 68 13.80 13.25 6.17
C ALA A 68 14.16 11.81 5.75
N PRO A 69 15.45 11.48 5.61
CA PRO A 69 15.89 10.09 5.42
C PRO A 69 15.43 9.21 6.59
N GLY A 70 14.86 8.04 6.28
CA GLY A 70 14.30 7.16 7.31
C GLY A 70 13.31 6.13 6.80
N VAL A 71 12.78 5.33 7.73
CA VAL A 71 11.80 4.27 7.46
C VAL A 71 10.47 4.64 8.12
N TYR A 72 9.41 4.57 7.33
CA TYR A 72 8.08 5.06 7.67
C TYR A 72 7.03 4.00 7.37
N LYS A 73 6.02 3.89 8.24
CA LYS A 73 4.77 3.21 7.87
C LYS A 73 3.90 4.22 7.14
N ILE A 74 3.29 3.83 6.03
CA ILE A 74 2.32 4.67 5.35
C ILE A 74 0.99 3.95 5.16
N LYS A 75 -0.11 4.72 5.15
CA LYS A 75 -1.47 4.23 4.83
C LYS A 75 -1.88 4.78 3.46
N LEU A 76 -2.54 3.95 2.65
CA LEU A 76 -3.08 4.37 1.35
C LEU A 76 -4.51 4.91 1.49
N ASN A 77 -4.93 5.79 0.58
CA ASN A 77 -6.31 6.28 0.54
C ASN A 77 -7.29 5.23 0.04
N GLU A 78 -6.85 4.42 -0.92
CA GLU A 78 -7.74 3.50 -1.61
C GLU A 78 -8.16 2.34 -0.70
N TYR A 79 -9.44 2.01 -0.76
CA TYR A 79 -10.00 0.84 -0.10
C TYR A 79 -9.96 -0.34 -1.06
N PHE A 80 -9.46 -1.48 -0.59
CA PHE A 80 -9.33 -2.70 -1.39
C PHE A 80 -10.34 -3.74 -0.94
N LYS A 81 -10.94 -4.46 -1.89
CA LYS A 81 -11.84 -5.58 -1.66
C LYS A 81 -11.59 -6.68 -2.69
N LEU A 82 -10.56 -7.48 -2.46
CA LEU A 82 -10.15 -8.53 -3.38
C LEU A 82 -11.08 -9.74 -3.24
N ASP A 83 -11.45 -10.33 -4.38
CA ASP A 83 -12.12 -11.63 -4.37
C ASP A 83 -11.13 -12.75 -3.99
N ARG A 84 -11.66 -13.95 -3.80
CA ARG A 84 -10.86 -15.12 -3.40
C ARG A 84 -9.90 -15.61 -4.47
N LYS A 85 -9.92 -15.07 -5.69
CA LYS A 85 -9.12 -15.51 -6.84
C LYS A 85 -8.22 -14.39 -7.38
N THR A 86 -8.09 -13.28 -6.66
CA THR A 86 -7.33 -12.12 -7.10
C THR A 86 -6.23 -11.84 -6.09
N ILE A 87 -5.02 -11.59 -6.59
CA ILE A 87 -3.94 -10.99 -5.80
C ILE A 87 -3.66 -9.59 -6.34
N GLY A 88 -3.14 -8.71 -5.48
CA GLY A 88 -2.60 -7.41 -5.86
C GLY A 88 -1.11 -7.33 -5.55
N ILE A 89 -0.34 -6.72 -6.45
CA ILE A 89 1.07 -6.42 -6.25
C ILE A 89 1.25 -4.91 -6.42
N LEU A 90 1.77 -4.25 -5.37
CA LEU A 90 2.08 -2.83 -5.38
C LEU A 90 3.52 -2.61 -5.88
N PHE A 91 3.67 -1.79 -6.91
CA PHE A 91 4.95 -1.28 -7.38
C PHE A 91 5.07 0.22 -7.09
N PRO A 92 6.23 0.72 -6.63
CA PRO A 92 6.44 2.15 -6.52
C PRO A 92 6.42 2.83 -7.89
N ARG A 93 5.95 4.08 -7.95
CA ARG A 93 6.09 4.88 -9.17
C ARG A 93 7.57 5.15 -9.44
N THR A 94 7.97 5.12 -10.70
CA THR A 94 9.38 5.34 -11.10
C THR A 94 9.91 6.69 -10.66
N THR A 95 9.07 7.73 -10.61
CA THR A 95 9.43 9.04 -10.05
C THR A 95 9.84 8.94 -8.58
N LEU A 96 9.15 8.13 -7.78
CA LEU A 96 9.47 7.92 -6.36
C LEU A 96 10.86 7.28 -6.22
N LEU A 97 11.12 6.22 -7.01
CA LEU A 97 12.42 5.56 -7.06
C LEU A 97 13.56 6.52 -7.48
N ARG A 98 13.31 7.37 -8.48
CA ARG A 98 14.28 8.37 -8.97
C ARG A 98 14.56 9.49 -7.97
N ASN A 99 13.73 9.66 -6.95
CA ASN A 99 13.97 10.56 -5.82
C ASN A 99 14.62 9.85 -4.62
N GLY A 100 15.10 8.61 -4.80
CA GLY A 100 15.73 7.83 -3.74
C GLY A 100 14.75 7.38 -2.66
N VAL A 101 13.49 7.09 -3.03
CA VAL A 101 12.46 6.61 -2.12
C VAL A 101 11.92 5.26 -2.60
N ALA A 102 11.91 4.28 -1.71
CA ALA A 102 11.40 2.93 -1.99
C ALA A 102 10.08 2.67 -1.24
N ILE A 103 9.25 1.81 -1.84
CA ILE A 103 8.05 1.26 -1.20
C ILE A 103 8.21 -0.26 -1.13
N TYR A 104 7.96 -0.82 0.05
CA TYR A 104 7.88 -2.25 0.27
C TYR A 104 6.47 -2.61 0.71
N ALA A 105 5.85 -3.53 -0.01
CA ALA A 105 4.51 -4.00 0.26
C ALA A 105 4.49 -5.51 0.40
N GLY A 106 3.63 -6.00 1.29
CA GLY A 106 3.20 -7.39 1.25
C GLY A 106 2.36 -7.67 0.01
N LEU A 107 2.19 -8.95 -0.31
CA LEU A 107 1.21 -9.36 -1.31
C LEU A 107 -0.19 -9.00 -0.81
N PHE A 108 -1.03 -8.42 -1.68
CA PHE A 108 -2.43 -8.24 -1.34
C PHE A 108 -3.11 -9.58 -1.61
N ASP A 109 -3.23 -10.37 -0.54
CA ASP A 109 -3.68 -11.76 -0.62
C ASP A 109 -5.14 -11.90 -1.07
N PRO A 110 -5.53 -13.06 -1.63
CA PRO A 110 -6.91 -13.29 -2.05
C PRO A 110 -7.89 -13.19 -0.89
N GLY A 111 -8.93 -12.37 -1.04
CA GLY A 111 -9.89 -12.08 0.02
C GLY A 111 -9.45 -11.01 1.01
N PHE A 112 -8.34 -10.30 0.76
CA PHE A 112 -8.00 -9.08 1.50
C PHE A 112 -9.07 -8.01 1.29
N GLU A 113 -9.52 -7.42 2.40
CA GLU A 113 -10.48 -6.31 2.41
C GLU A 113 -10.01 -5.27 3.43
N GLY A 114 -9.89 -4.01 3.02
CA GLY A 114 -9.47 -2.90 3.89
C GLY A 114 -8.50 -1.92 3.25
N TYR A 115 -8.01 -0.99 4.06
CA TYR A 115 -6.94 -0.08 3.68
C TYR A 115 -5.58 -0.75 3.84
N ALA A 116 -4.73 -0.61 2.82
CA ALA A 116 -3.38 -1.13 2.86
C ALA A 116 -2.45 -0.20 3.65
N GLU A 117 -1.64 -0.80 4.52
CA GLU A 117 -0.48 -0.17 5.13
C GLU A 117 0.79 -0.78 4.52
N VAL A 118 1.73 0.06 4.12
CA VAL A 118 2.98 -0.36 3.49
C VAL A 118 4.18 0.38 4.08
N LEU A 119 5.39 -0.08 3.77
CA LEU A 119 6.62 0.54 4.26
C LEU A 119 7.17 1.50 3.20
N MET A 120 7.48 2.72 3.61
CA MET A 120 8.23 3.69 2.81
C MET A 120 9.63 3.86 3.39
N HIS A 121 10.64 3.87 2.54
CA HIS A 121 12.03 4.10 2.93
C HIS A 121 12.58 5.27 2.11
N VAL A 122 12.83 6.39 2.77
CA VAL A 122 13.50 7.55 2.20
C VAL A 122 15.00 7.34 2.37
N ILE A 123 15.66 6.99 1.27
CA ILE A 123 17.10 6.65 1.22
C ILE A 123 17.91 7.90 0.83
N ASN A 124 17.32 8.79 0.03
CA ASN A 124 17.96 10.04 -0.36
C ASN A 124 18.40 10.83 0.89
N PRO A 125 19.70 11.12 1.06
CA PRO A 125 20.23 11.78 2.26
C PRO A 125 19.69 13.21 2.44
N ASN A 126 19.14 13.81 1.38
CA ASN A 126 18.51 15.13 1.42
C ASN A 126 16.99 15.06 1.65
N GLY A 127 16.43 13.89 1.98
CA GLY A 127 14.99 13.71 2.14
C GLY A 127 14.21 13.80 0.83
N VAL A 128 12.90 14.02 0.96
CA VAL A 128 11.96 14.18 -0.16
C VAL A 128 10.80 15.08 0.26
N GLU A 129 10.35 15.98 -0.62
CA GLU A 129 9.11 16.72 -0.39
C GLU A 129 7.91 15.87 -0.84
N ILE A 130 6.97 15.61 0.06
CA ILE A 130 5.76 14.84 -0.21
C ILE A 130 4.54 15.73 -0.03
N TYR A 131 3.72 15.81 -1.07
CA TYR A 131 2.44 16.49 -1.04
C TYR A 131 1.36 15.57 -0.48
N GLU A 132 0.35 16.14 0.16
CA GLU A 132 -0.87 15.42 0.50
C GLU A 132 -1.40 14.67 -0.72
N ASN A 133 -1.87 13.44 -0.50
CA ASN A 133 -2.50 12.62 -1.55
C ASN A 133 -1.59 12.31 -2.74
N ALA A 134 -0.27 12.44 -2.60
CA ALA A 134 0.66 12.12 -3.67
C ALA A 134 0.46 10.67 -4.16
N ARG A 135 0.46 10.50 -5.49
CA ARG A 135 0.50 9.17 -6.13
C ARG A 135 1.90 8.58 -5.93
N ILE A 136 1.99 7.51 -5.15
CA ILE A 136 3.26 6.94 -4.71
C ILE A 136 3.56 5.56 -5.33
N GLY A 137 2.54 4.86 -5.79
CA GLY A 137 2.69 3.53 -6.37
C GLY A 137 1.54 3.18 -7.29
N GLN A 138 1.60 1.99 -7.83
CA GLN A 138 0.60 1.40 -8.71
C GLN A 138 0.38 -0.05 -8.32
N VAL A 139 -0.88 -0.45 -8.15
CA VAL A 139 -1.26 -1.84 -7.93
C VAL A 139 -1.62 -2.49 -9.24
N VAL A 140 -1.00 -3.64 -9.52
CA VAL A 140 -1.37 -4.55 -10.60
C VAL A 140 -2.10 -5.74 -10.01
N PHE A 141 -3.25 -6.09 -10.59
CA PHE A 141 -4.06 -7.20 -10.14
C PHE A 141 -3.83 -8.43 -11.01
N ILE A 142 -3.72 -9.60 -10.39
CA ILE A 142 -3.51 -10.86 -11.09
C ILE A 142 -4.59 -11.84 -10.67
N LYS A 143 -5.29 -12.40 -11.65
CA LYS A 143 -6.22 -13.49 -11.44
C LYS A 143 -5.47 -14.79 -11.29
N ASN A 144 -5.63 -15.43 -10.13
CA ASN A 144 -5.19 -16.77 -9.83
C ASN A 144 -6.25 -17.78 -10.31
N THR A 145 -5.81 -18.78 -11.08
CA THR A 145 -6.69 -19.80 -11.68
C THR A 145 -6.89 -21.02 -10.79
N LYS A 146 -6.05 -21.24 -9.77
CA LYS A 146 -6.13 -22.40 -8.86
C LYS A 146 -5.88 -21.99 -7.41
N LEU A 147 -6.83 -22.27 -6.53
CA LEU A 147 -6.76 -21.91 -5.11
C LEU A 147 -6.12 -23.02 -4.28
N LEU A 148 -5.22 -22.66 -3.37
CA LEU A 148 -4.66 -23.55 -2.33
C LEU A 148 -5.23 -23.23 -0.92
N GLY A 149 -6.43 -22.62 -0.86
CA GLY A 149 -7.12 -22.28 0.39
C GLY A 149 -7.54 -20.82 0.48
N GLU A 150 -8.13 -20.42 1.62
CA GLU A 150 -8.52 -19.03 1.90
C GLU A 150 -7.40 -18.28 2.65
N TYR A 151 -7.24 -16.99 2.37
CA TYR A 151 -6.46 -16.11 3.25
C TYR A 151 -7.10 -16.05 4.65
N ARG A 152 -6.28 -16.36 5.67
CA ARG A 152 -6.65 -16.38 7.10
C ARG A 152 -5.86 -15.35 7.93
N GLY A 153 -5.20 -14.38 7.30
CA GLY A 153 -4.48 -13.33 8.02
C GLY A 153 -5.44 -12.42 8.79
N ILE A 154 -4.98 -11.87 9.93
CA ILE A 154 -5.77 -10.95 10.77
C ILE A 154 -6.11 -9.62 10.07
N TYR A 155 -5.37 -9.27 9.01
CA TYR A 155 -5.62 -8.07 8.19
C TYR A 155 -6.66 -8.31 7.09
N LYS A 156 -7.35 -9.46 7.09
CA LYS A 156 -8.44 -9.76 6.12
C LYS A 156 -9.55 -8.70 6.12
N LYS A 157 -9.69 -7.93 7.20
CA LYS A 157 -10.62 -6.79 7.36
C LYS A 157 -9.94 -5.65 8.12
N SER A 158 -8.91 -5.01 7.55
CA SER A 158 -8.33 -3.82 8.18
C SER A 158 -9.32 -2.65 8.07
N LYS A 159 -9.63 -2.01 9.20
CA LYS A 159 -10.43 -0.78 9.25
C LYS A 159 -9.59 0.45 8.92
#